data_AF-A0A0F9VW18-F1
#
_entry.id   AF-A0A0F9VW18-F1
#
_cell.length_a   1.000
_cell.length_b   1.000
_cell.length_c   1.000
_cell.angle_alpha   90.00
_cell.angle_beta   90.00
_cell.angle_gamma   90.00
#
_symmetry.space_group_name_H-M   'P 1'
#
loop_
_entity.id
_entity.type
_entity.pdbx_description
1 polymer ?
#
loop_
_entity_poly.entity_id
_entity_poly.type
_entity_poly.pdbx_seq_one_letter_code
_entity_poly.pdbx_strand_id
1 'polypeptide(L)'
;MREDRVPDGMRGDSSAIKCHEQRKMRTRWHRWLGQKCRWDNSVWTELLNCNWMGWATTVLAKRGSDHKMRDKTRDDVKEIFSLAITLADYDDLLRLDNLFAETLV
;
A
#
# COMPACT_ATOMS: atom_id res chain seq x y z
N MET A 1 -15.23 14.88 -49.51
CA MET A 1 -14.69 14.13 -48.36
C MET A 1 -14.73 15.08 -47.18
N ARG A 2 -15.63 14.86 -46.21
CA ARG A 2 -15.73 15.69 -45.00
C ARG A 2 -15.19 14.85 -43.85
N GLU A 3 -14.18 15.38 -43.18
CA GLU A 3 -13.51 14.75 -42.03
C GLU A 3 -14.51 14.57 -40.89
N ASP A 4 -14.70 13.33 -40.45
CA ASP A 4 -15.40 13.01 -39.22
C ASP A 4 -14.66 13.63 -38.05
N ARG A 5 -15.21 14.71 -37.50
CA ARG A 5 -14.82 15.22 -36.18
C ARG A 5 -15.24 14.19 -35.15
N VAL A 6 -14.27 13.41 -34.68
CA VAL A 6 -14.41 12.56 -33.49
C VAL A 6 -14.73 13.48 -32.30
N PRO A 7 -15.83 13.24 -31.57
CA PRO A 7 -16.15 14.04 -30.39
C PRO A 7 -15.13 13.77 -29.28
N ASP A 8 -14.43 14.83 -28.86
CA ASP A 8 -13.45 14.86 -27.77
C ASP A 8 -14.17 14.79 -26.40
N GLY A 9 -14.74 13.61 -26.09
CA GLY A 9 -15.71 13.47 -25.00
C GLY A 9 -15.58 12.22 -24.13
N MET A 10 -14.46 11.48 -24.19
CA MET A 10 -14.29 10.25 -23.38
C MET A 10 -12.88 10.07 -22.79
N ARG A 11 -12.19 11.15 -22.40
CA ARG A 11 -11.13 11.03 -21.37
C ARG A 11 -11.79 11.10 -20.00
N GLY A 12 -12.45 10.03 -19.61
CA GLY A 12 -12.77 9.82 -18.20
C GLY A 12 -11.47 9.87 -17.41
N ASP A 13 -11.35 10.87 -16.54
CA ASP A 13 -10.19 11.20 -15.72
C ASP A 13 -9.44 9.97 -15.21
N SER A 14 -8.33 9.60 -15.86
CA SER A 14 -7.45 8.52 -15.41
C SER A 14 -7.00 8.73 -13.95
N SER A 15 -6.93 10.00 -13.53
CA SER A 15 -6.66 10.43 -12.16
C SER A 15 -7.77 10.07 -11.17
N ALA A 16 -9.05 10.19 -11.54
CA ALA A 16 -10.18 9.85 -10.69
C ALA A 16 -10.30 8.33 -10.51
N ILE A 17 -10.09 7.56 -11.58
CA ILE A 17 -10.05 6.10 -11.53
C ILE A 17 -8.90 5.63 -10.64
N LYS A 18 -7.68 6.18 -10.84
CA LYS A 18 -6.53 5.87 -9.97
C LYS A 18 -6.80 6.22 -8.51
N CYS A 19 -7.41 7.36 -8.22
CA CYS A 19 -7.76 7.76 -6.85
C CYS A 19 -8.78 6.79 -6.22
N HIS A 20 -9.78 6.36 -6.97
CA HIS A 20 -10.77 5.39 -6.50
C HIS A 20 -10.16 4.03 -6.21
N GLU A 21 -9.35 3.50 -7.12
CA GLU A 21 -8.66 2.22 -6.94
C GLU A 21 -7.65 2.27 -5.79
N GLN A 22 -6.94 3.38 -5.64
CA GLN A 22 -6.04 3.60 -4.49
C GLN A 22 -6.79 3.48 -3.16
N ARG A 23 -7.99 4.06 -3.03
CA ARG A 23 -8.81 3.93 -1.81
C ARG A 23 -9.16 2.48 -1.53
N LYS A 24 -9.60 1.72 -2.54
CA LYS A 24 -9.90 0.29 -2.39
C LYS A 24 -8.69 -0.51 -1.94
N MET A 25 -7.53 -0.29 -2.58
CA MET A 25 -6.28 -0.97 -2.23
C MET A 25 -5.87 -0.68 -0.78
N ARG A 26 -5.93 0.58 -0.34
CA ARG A 26 -5.65 0.96 1.06
C ARG A 26 -6.58 0.23 2.03
N THR A 27 -7.89 0.24 1.77
CA THR A 27 -8.86 -0.46 2.62
C THR A 27 -8.56 -1.95 2.70
N ARG A 28 -8.25 -2.61 1.57
CA ARG A 28 -7.86 -4.03 1.55
C ARG A 28 -6.62 -4.28 2.41
N TRP A 29 -5.58 -3.45 2.24
CA TRP A 29 -4.32 -3.59 2.95
C TRP A 29 -4.43 -3.34 4.45
N HIS A 30 -5.20 -2.34 4.89
CA HIS A 30 -5.49 -2.17 6.32
C HIS A 30 -6.23 -3.36 6.91
N ARG A 31 -7.18 -3.93 6.16
CA ARG A 31 -7.94 -5.11 6.62
C ARG A 31 -7.04 -6.34 6.76
N TRP A 32 -6.18 -6.57 5.77
CA TRP A 32 -5.19 -7.66 5.80
C TRP A 32 -4.18 -7.48 6.94
N LEU A 33 -3.63 -6.27 7.12
CA LEU A 33 -2.73 -5.97 8.23
C LEU A 33 -3.42 -6.20 9.58
N GLY A 34 -4.68 -5.79 9.69
CA GLY A 34 -5.51 -6.06 10.86
C GLY A 34 -5.66 -7.55 11.16
N GLN A 35 -5.72 -8.41 10.14
CA GLN A 35 -5.77 -9.87 10.29
C GLN A 35 -4.41 -10.48 10.68
N LYS A 36 -3.31 -10.02 10.06
CA LYS A 36 -1.94 -10.48 10.36
C LYS A 36 -1.53 -10.08 11.78
N CYS A 37 -1.89 -8.88 12.23
CA CYS A 37 -1.57 -8.35 13.55
C CYS A 37 -2.67 -8.58 14.60
N ARG A 38 -3.48 -9.65 14.48
CA ARG A 38 -4.37 -10.06 15.58
C ARG A 38 -3.55 -10.66 16.72
N TRP A 39 -4.08 -10.60 17.95
CA TRP A 39 -3.42 -11.16 19.14
C TRP A 39 -3.22 -12.68 19.08
N ASP A 40 -4.12 -13.38 18.40
CA ASP A 40 -4.10 -14.83 18.19
C ASP A 40 -3.29 -15.27 16.96
N ASN A 41 -2.70 -14.33 16.21
CA ASN A 41 -1.95 -14.61 15.00
C ASN A 41 -0.45 -14.37 15.23
N SER A 42 0.36 -15.42 15.36
CA SER A 42 1.81 -15.32 15.58
C SER A 42 2.60 -14.93 14.33
N VAL A 43 1.93 -14.84 13.18
CA VAL A 43 2.55 -14.69 11.86
C VAL A 43 2.91 -13.23 11.54
N TRP A 44 2.52 -12.28 12.40
CA TRP A 44 2.88 -10.86 12.22
C TRP A 44 4.38 -10.61 12.12
N THR A 45 5.22 -11.48 12.70
CA THR A 45 6.68 -11.37 12.66
C THR A 45 7.23 -11.55 11.24
N GLU A 46 6.50 -12.16 10.30
CA GLU A 46 6.88 -12.20 8.88
C GLU A 46 7.04 -10.79 8.29
N LEU A 47 6.25 -9.83 8.80
CA LEU A 47 6.30 -8.43 8.37
C LEU A 47 7.60 -7.74 8.78
N LEU A 48 8.37 -8.31 9.72
CA LEU A 48 9.67 -7.81 10.12
C LEU A 48 10.80 -8.20 9.15
N ASN A 49 10.54 -9.06 8.17
CA ASN A 49 11.56 -9.43 7.20
C ASN A 49 11.96 -8.24 6.31
N CYS A 50 13.14 -8.34 5.67
CA CYS A 50 13.72 -7.23 4.92
C CYS A 50 12.84 -6.72 3.76
N ASN A 51 12.02 -7.58 3.14
CA ASN A 51 11.19 -7.18 2.02
C ASN A 51 9.99 -6.35 2.50
N TRP A 52 9.23 -6.88 3.45
CA TRP A 52 8.06 -6.19 4.02
C TRP A 52 8.47 -4.90 4.74
N MET A 53 9.51 -4.96 5.58
CA MET A 53 10.02 -3.76 6.26
C MET A 53 10.70 -2.78 5.31
N GLY A 54 11.42 -3.27 4.30
CA GLY A 54 12.07 -2.43 3.31
C GLY A 54 11.04 -1.60 2.54
N TRP A 55 9.90 -2.20 2.18
CA TRP A 55 8.78 -1.47 1.57
C TRP A 55 8.27 -0.36 2.50
N ALA A 56 7.91 -0.69 3.74
CA ALA A 56 7.32 0.27 4.67
C ALA A 56 8.26 1.45 4.97
N THR A 57 9.52 1.16 5.27
CA THR A 57 10.53 2.20 5.55
C THR A 57 10.81 3.09 4.34
N THR A 58 10.82 2.53 3.11
CA THR A 58 10.97 3.29 1.87
C THR A 58 9.81 4.28 1.67
N VAL A 59 8.56 3.84 1.88
CA VAL A 59 7.38 4.71 1.77
C VAL A 59 7.45 5.86 2.77
N LEU A 60 7.80 5.58 4.03
CA LEU A 60 7.90 6.58 5.08
C LEU A 60 9.03 7.59 4.82
N ALA A 61 10.20 7.11 4.40
CA ALA A 61 11.36 7.95 4.07
C ALA A 61 11.06 8.93 2.93
N LYS A 62 10.38 8.49 1.86
CA LYS A 62 9.95 9.35 0.73
C LYS A 62 9.09 10.54 1.16
N ARG A 63 8.41 10.45 2.30
CA ARG A 63 7.48 11.46 2.81
C ARG A 63 8.04 12.27 3.99
N GLY A 64 9.33 12.10 4.31
CA GLY A 64 9.95 12.79 5.44
C GLY A 64 9.43 12.34 6.80
N SER A 65 8.84 11.14 6.88
CA SER A 65 8.36 10.58 8.14
C SER A 65 9.49 9.76 8.80
N ASP A 66 10.08 10.29 9.87
CA ASP A 66 11.04 9.57 10.70
C ASP A 66 10.29 8.74 11.76
N HIS A 67 9.65 7.66 11.32
CA HIS A 67 8.99 6.73 12.22
C HIS A 67 9.96 5.61 12.60
N LYS A 68 10.42 5.63 13.86
CA LYS A 68 11.38 4.63 14.38
C LYS A 68 10.65 3.55 15.15
N MET A 69 10.84 2.31 14.71
CA MET A 69 10.42 1.12 15.46
C MET A 69 11.32 0.99 16.69
N ARG A 70 10.73 1.06 17.89
CA ARG A 70 11.49 1.02 19.15
C ARG A 70 11.70 -0.41 19.63
N ASP A 71 10.62 -1.16 19.75
CA ASP A 71 10.61 -2.41 20.50
C ASP A 71 10.28 -3.63 19.61
N LYS A 72 10.09 -3.40 18.30
CA LYS A 72 9.71 -4.42 17.30
C LYS A 72 8.51 -5.24 17.76
N THR A 73 7.57 -4.61 18.44
CA THR A 73 6.36 -5.26 18.91
C THR A 73 5.36 -5.39 17.75
N ARG A 74 4.38 -6.27 17.92
CA ARG A 74 3.25 -6.36 16.97
C ARG A 74 2.56 -5.01 16.79
N ASP A 75 2.40 -4.25 17.86
CA ASP A 75 1.69 -2.97 17.82
C ASP A 75 2.53 -1.92 17.09
N ASP A 76 3.85 -1.88 17.31
CA ASP A 76 4.79 -1.05 16.53
C ASP A 76 4.73 -1.40 15.03
N VAL A 77 4.73 -2.70 14.70
CA VAL A 77 4.62 -3.17 13.31
C VAL A 77 3.30 -2.71 12.71
N LYS A 78 2.19 -2.90 13.42
CA LYS A 78 0.88 -2.47 12.94
C LYS A 78 0.81 -0.96 12.72
N GLU A 79 1.41 -0.17 13.60
CA GLU A 79 1.47 1.29 13.48
C GLU A 79 2.27 1.72 12.24
N ILE A 80 3.50 1.22 12.10
CA ILE A 80 4.39 1.54 10.97
C ILE A 80 3.74 1.20 9.64
N PHE A 81 3.22 -0.02 9.50
CA PHE A 81 2.57 -0.43 8.26
C PHE A 81 1.29 0.35 8.00
N SER A 82 0.50 0.67 9.04
CA SER A 82 -0.71 1.50 8.87
C SER A 82 -0.36 2.90 8.38
N LEU A 83 0.70 3.50 8.92
CA LEU A 83 1.18 4.81 8.47
C LEU A 83 1.70 4.73 7.03
N ALA A 84 2.49 3.71 6.70
CA ALA A 84 2.99 3.49 5.34
C ALA A 84 1.84 3.31 4.33
N ILE A 85 0.84 2.47 4.61
CA ILE A 85 -0.35 2.28 3.75
C ILE A 85 -1.11 3.59 3.54
N THR A 86 -1.22 4.42 4.58
CA THR A 86 -1.91 5.71 4.53
C THR A 86 -1.18 6.70 3.61
N LEU A 87 0.15 6.73 3.69
CA LEU A 87 1.01 7.66 2.95
C LEU A 87 1.40 7.18 1.55
N ALA A 88 1.23 5.88 1.27
CA ALA A 88 1.55 5.27 -0.02
C ALA A 88 0.73 5.90 -1.16
N ASP A 89 1.42 6.25 -2.24
CA ASP A 89 0.76 6.59 -3.50
C ASP A 89 0.27 5.32 -4.24
N TYR A 90 -0.31 5.49 -5.43
CA TYR A 90 -0.85 4.36 -6.19
C TYR A 90 0.25 3.35 -6.58
N ASP A 91 1.42 3.84 -6.97
CA ASP A 91 2.54 2.99 -7.41
C ASP A 91 3.17 2.25 -6.22
N ASP A 92 3.27 2.89 -5.05
CA ASP A 92 3.70 2.24 -3.81
C ASP A 92 2.78 1.07 -3.42
N LEU A 93 1.45 1.22 -3.59
CA LEU A 93 0.47 0.17 -3.32
C LEU A 93 0.52 -0.96 -4.37
N LEU A 94 0.78 -0.64 -5.64
CA LEU A 94 1.00 -1.66 -6.67
C LEU A 94 2.25 -2.50 -6.39
N ARG A 95 3.32 -1.87 -5.90
CA ARG A 95 4.52 -2.60 -5.45
C ARG A 95 4.21 -3.52 -4.27
N LEU A 96 3.36 -3.09 -3.34
CA LEU A 96 2.92 -3.93 -2.23
C LEU A 96 2.13 -5.16 -2.72
N ASP A 97 1.26 -4.98 -3.71
CA ASP A 97 0.54 -6.09 -4.36
C ASP A 97 1.49 -7.09 -5.03
N ASN A 98 2.52 -6.60 -5.73
CA ASN A 98 3.52 -7.45 -6.36
C ASN A 98 4.32 -8.23 -5.31
N LEU A 99 4.75 -7.57 -4.24
CA LEU A 99 5.45 -8.22 -3.12
C LEU A 99 4.62 -9.34 -2.50
N PHE A 100 3.31 -9.11 -2.36
CA PHE A 100 2.39 -10.12 -1.87
C PHE A 100 2.26 -11.31 -2.82
N ALA A 101 2.14 -11.05 -4.12
CA ALA A 101 2.07 -12.09 -5.13
C ALA A 101 3.35 -12.96 -5.12
N GLU A 102 4.53 -12.35 -4.98
CA GLU A 102 5.81 -13.06 -4.84
C GLU A 102 5.86 -13.95 -3.59
N THR A 103 5.20 -13.56 -2.50
CA THR A 103 5.18 -14.32 -1.24
C THR A 103 4.26 -15.54 -1.31
N LEU A 104 3.34 -15.60 -2.27
CA LEU A 104 2.41 -16.72 -2.46
C LEU A 104 2.95 -17.83 -3.39
N VAL A 105 4.09 -17.58 -4.07
CA VAL A 105 4.78 -18.52 -4.96
C VAL A 105 5.83 -19.30 -4.18
#